data_AF-A0AAU8Y509-F1
#
_entry.id   AF-A0AAU8Y509-F1
#
_cell.length_a   1.000
_cell.length_b   1.000
_cell.length_c   1.000
_cell.angle_alpha   90.00
_cell.angle_beta   90.00
_cell.angle_gamma   90.00
#
_symmetry.space_group_name_H-M   'P 1'
#
loop_
_entity.id
_entity.type
_entity.pdbx_description
1 polymer ?
#
loop_
_entity_poly.entity_id
_entity_poly.type
_entity_poly.pdbx_seq_one_letter_code
_entity_poly.pdbx_strand_id
1 'polypeptide(L)'
;MRLSLVFTHCLEKVFHRHSVPPISVEERLSGLNNEVLSWQAVYCLQTSGNETRHELCYQLDGPLAEYISVRQVQSVPSGFPCYRETDENYLTTEPGLFPDPLMPLPQRRFFAACRYYGSLWLTLTPPADAQLAGDFPLTLRLLDAQSGEALAEARLTLHLVPAALPPQTLLHTEWLHTDCLADYYRLAVFSPDYWRAVRHFVRCAVHAGVNMLLTPLFTPPLDTAVGGERTTVQLVRVTRSAQGYGFDFSRLAQWVALAQEEGIEHFEIAPLFTQWGAAHAPKIVVEEQGEARPLFGWHTDAQGEPYQRFLQALLPELTAWFRERGLERQVWFHVSDEPTLDNLAAYRRAAAALRPLLDGFRTFDALSDFAFYQQGLVETPVAATDHIDPFIEHRVPGLWAYYCCVQKTEVANRFFAQPSARNRILGVQLYLYRIAGFLHWGFNFYNSAHSRERINPYAVTDSGHAFPSGDPFVVYPGEDLQPVESLRLRVLHQGLQDMRALQLLESLTDRATVEALIERELGMRITFKRYPHQAGPLLRLREAVNRRIEALLAPM
;
A
#
# COMPACT_ATOMS: atom_id res chain seq x y z
N MET A 1 -33.32 17.46 18.36
CA MET A 1 -32.45 16.57 17.57
C MET A 1 -31.61 15.76 18.54
N ARG A 2 -31.29 14.48 18.27
CA ARG A 2 -30.44 13.66 19.16
C ARG A 2 -29.29 13.08 18.33
N LEU A 3 -28.07 13.50 18.63
CA LEU A 3 -26.86 12.97 18.01
C LEU A 3 -26.20 11.97 18.96
N SER A 4 -25.91 10.77 18.48
CA SER A 4 -25.03 9.82 19.17
C SER A 4 -23.62 9.97 18.63
N LEU A 5 -22.62 9.85 19.50
CA LEU A 5 -21.21 9.92 19.17
C LEU A 5 -20.41 9.03 20.13
N VAL A 6 -19.64 8.09 19.60
CA VAL A 6 -18.75 7.21 20.38
C VAL A 6 -17.44 6.98 19.63
N PHE A 7 -16.35 6.76 20.36
CA PHE A 7 -15.10 6.29 19.76
C PHE A 7 -15.07 4.77 19.66
N THR A 8 -14.50 4.24 18.58
CA THR A 8 -14.22 2.82 18.34
C THR A 8 -12.85 2.68 17.71
N HIS A 9 -12.28 1.47 17.73
CA HIS A 9 -11.02 1.19 17.06
C HIS A 9 -11.12 1.28 15.52
N CYS A 10 -9.97 1.46 14.86
CA CYS A 10 -9.80 1.55 13.40
C CYS A 10 -10.13 0.26 12.62
N LEU A 11 -10.20 -0.90 13.29
CA LEU A 11 -10.45 -2.18 12.62
C LEU A 11 -11.93 -2.44 12.26
N GLU A 12 -12.86 -1.60 12.71
CA GLU A 12 -14.26 -1.71 12.30
C GLU A 12 -14.51 -1.05 10.96
N LYS A 13 -15.34 -1.69 10.11
CA LYS A 13 -15.88 -1.06 8.90
C LYS A 13 -17.31 -0.58 9.17
N VAL A 14 -17.47 0.73 9.35
CA VAL A 14 -18.76 1.34 9.69
C VAL A 14 -19.56 1.60 8.42
N PHE A 15 -20.41 0.64 8.06
CA PHE A 15 -21.29 0.75 6.90
C PHE A 15 -22.34 1.85 7.09
N HIS A 16 -22.64 2.58 6.01
CA HIS A 16 -23.70 3.58 5.98
C HIS A 16 -25.09 2.91 6.00
N ARG A 17 -25.70 2.77 7.18
CA ARG A 17 -26.97 2.05 7.36
C ARG A 17 -27.76 2.56 8.56
N HIS A 18 -29.02 2.13 8.67
CA HIS A 18 -29.90 2.46 9.79
C HIS A 18 -29.61 1.67 11.07
N SER A 19 -29.18 0.41 10.93
CA SER A 19 -28.93 -0.46 12.07
C SER A 19 -27.67 -0.05 12.82
N VAL A 20 -27.74 -0.15 14.15
CA VAL A 20 -26.61 0.09 15.04
C VAL A 20 -25.47 -0.84 14.62
N PRO A 21 -24.27 -0.31 14.30
CA PRO A 21 -23.15 -1.17 13.93
C PRO A 21 -22.63 -1.92 15.18
N PRO A 22 -22.18 -3.17 15.03
CA PRO A 22 -21.60 -3.92 16.14
C PRO A 22 -20.18 -3.40 16.40
N ILE A 23 -20.07 -2.37 17.23
CA ILE A 23 -18.80 -1.71 17.57
C ILE A 23 -18.49 -1.85 19.07
N SER A 24 -17.22 -1.82 19.41
CA SER A 24 -16.73 -1.67 20.77
C SER A 24 -16.49 -0.18 21.05
N VAL A 25 -16.77 0.25 22.28
CA VAL A 25 -16.49 1.63 22.69
C VAL A 25 -15.07 1.68 23.25
N GLU A 26 -14.27 2.58 22.70
CA GLU A 26 -12.89 2.81 23.14
C GLU A 26 -12.81 4.07 24.00
N GLU A 27 -12.28 3.92 25.21
CA GLU A 27 -12.04 5.04 26.14
C GLU A 27 -10.54 5.35 26.29
N ARG A 28 -9.68 4.43 25.83
CA ARG A 28 -8.22 4.57 25.88
C ARG A 28 -7.58 3.88 24.68
N LEU A 29 -6.55 4.49 24.11
CA LEU A 29 -5.66 3.88 23.12
C LEU A 29 -4.22 4.17 23.49
N SER A 30 -3.30 3.24 23.22
CA SER A 30 -1.86 3.49 23.40
C SER A 30 -1.04 3.39 22.12
N GLY A 31 0.08 4.11 22.11
CA GLY A 31 1.05 4.12 21.02
C GLY A 31 2.44 4.51 21.49
N LEU A 32 3.44 4.29 20.65
CA LEU A 32 4.78 4.86 20.85
C LEU A 32 4.81 6.33 20.43
N ASN A 33 5.80 7.08 20.91
CA ASN A 33 5.82 8.54 20.79
C ASN A 33 5.97 9.06 19.35
N ASN A 34 6.50 8.24 18.43
CA ASN A 34 6.60 8.54 17.00
C ASN A 34 5.62 7.71 16.13
N GLU A 35 4.70 6.99 16.77
CA GLU A 35 3.73 6.13 16.09
C GLU A 35 2.51 6.92 15.63
N VAL A 36 2.10 6.70 14.38
CA VAL A 36 0.86 7.28 13.88
C VAL A 36 -0.32 6.44 14.36
N LEU A 37 -1.19 7.02 15.19
CA LEU A 37 -2.36 6.35 15.75
C LEU A 37 -3.61 6.66 14.93
N SER A 38 -4.52 5.68 14.81
CA SER A 38 -5.78 5.87 14.11
C SER A 38 -6.94 5.15 14.82
N TRP A 39 -8.08 5.84 14.87
CA TRP A 39 -9.33 5.36 15.45
C TRP A 39 -10.51 6.05 14.76
N GLN A 40 -11.73 5.66 15.11
CA GLN A 40 -12.95 6.19 14.49
C GLN A 40 -13.87 6.81 15.52
N ALA A 41 -14.56 7.87 15.14
CA ALA A 41 -15.73 8.39 15.85
C ALA A 41 -16.99 8.03 15.07
N VAL A 42 -17.83 7.15 15.63
CA VAL A 42 -19.09 6.72 15.02
C VAL A 42 -20.20 7.61 15.49
N TYR A 43 -20.98 8.13 14.54
CA TYR A 43 -22.10 9.02 14.83
C TYR A 43 -23.39 8.57 14.15
N CYS A 44 -24.51 8.91 14.76
CA CYS A 44 -25.82 8.79 14.14
C CYS A 44 -26.75 9.90 14.64
N LEU A 45 -27.32 10.65 13.69
CA LEU A 45 -28.21 11.77 13.95
C LEU A 45 -29.67 11.32 13.89
N GLN A 46 -30.41 11.47 14.97
CA GLN A 46 -31.85 11.17 15.04
C GLN A 46 -32.65 12.48 15.06
N THR A 47 -33.60 12.59 14.14
CA THR A 47 -34.51 13.74 14.01
C THR A 47 -35.97 13.27 14.13
N SER A 48 -36.81 14.09 14.75
CA SER A 48 -38.25 13.85 14.90
C SER A 48 -39.07 14.27 13.66
N GLY A 49 -38.49 15.07 12.76
CA GLY A 49 -39.14 15.58 11.54
C GLY A 49 -38.66 14.88 10.26
N ASN A 50 -38.97 15.52 9.12
CA ASN A 50 -38.61 15.05 7.78
C ASN A 50 -37.25 15.55 7.28
N GLU A 51 -36.40 16.07 8.17
CA GLU A 51 -35.06 16.50 7.82
C GLU A 51 -34.22 15.28 7.38
N THR A 52 -33.69 15.34 6.17
CA THR A 52 -32.95 14.22 5.55
C THR A 52 -31.46 14.22 5.89
N ARG A 53 -30.89 15.41 6.11
CA ARG A 53 -29.50 15.62 6.52
C ARG A 53 -29.38 16.92 7.28
N HIS A 54 -28.33 17.02 8.10
CA HIS A 54 -28.00 18.21 8.87
C HIS A 54 -26.51 18.54 8.71
N GLU A 55 -26.15 19.82 8.64
CA GLU A 55 -24.76 20.25 8.56
C GLU A 55 -24.15 20.32 9.96
N LEU A 56 -23.06 19.59 10.17
CA LEU A 56 -22.31 19.56 11.41
C LEU A 56 -20.92 20.16 11.21
N CYS A 57 -20.36 20.70 12.27
CA CYS A 57 -18.93 20.95 12.37
C CYS A 57 -18.32 20.15 13.53
N TYR A 58 -17.00 19.98 13.51
CA TYR A 58 -16.29 19.33 14.60
C TYR A 58 -15.33 20.28 15.32
N GLN A 59 -15.15 20.03 16.62
CA GLN A 59 -14.13 20.63 17.45
C GLN A 59 -13.36 19.53 18.19
N LEU A 60 -12.04 19.65 18.21
CA LEU A 60 -11.16 18.82 19.02
C LEU A 60 -10.56 19.67 20.14
N ASP A 61 -10.61 19.14 21.36
CA ASP A 61 -9.99 19.73 22.53
C ASP A 61 -9.07 18.71 23.20
N GLY A 62 -7.89 19.16 23.61
CA GLY A 62 -6.87 18.33 24.23
C GLY A 62 -5.46 18.77 23.83
N PRO A 63 -4.42 18.38 24.58
CA PRO A 63 -3.05 18.84 24.31
C PRO A 63 -2.50 18.41 22.94
N LEU A 64 -3.05 17.35 22.34
CA LEU A 64 -2.62 16.82 21.04
C LEU A 64 -3.56 17.19 19.88
N ALA A 65 -4.56 18.05 20.11
CA ALA A 65 -5.61 18.32 19.13
C ALA A 65 -5.10 18.87 17.79
N GLU A 66 -4.03 19.67 17.79
CA GLU A 66 -3.43 20.24 16.58
C GLU A 66 -2.73 19.20 15.68
N TYR A 67 -2.34 18.06 16.25
CA TYR A 67 -1.67 16.96 15.58
C TYR A 67 -2.64 15.87 15.09
N ILE A 68 -3.94 16.08 15.29
CA ILE A 68 -4.99 15.13 14.91
C ILE A 68 -5.71 15.63 13.66
N SER A 69 -5.61 14.84 12.59
CA SER A 69 -6.45 15.02 11.41
C SER A 69 -7.80 14.30 11.58
N VAL A 70 -8.87 14.91 11.07
CA VAL A 70 -10.21 14.33 11.04
C VAL A 70 -10.71 14.29 9.60
N ARG A 71 -11.12 13.10 9.16
CA ARG A 71 -11.59 12.82 7.80
C ARG A 71 -12.91 12.08 7.85
N GLN A 72 -13.80 12.30 6.89
CA GLN A 72 -15.03 11.53 6.79
C GLN A 72 -14.77 10.21 6.06
N VAL A 73 -15.20 9.10 6.65
CA VAL A 73 -15.19 7.81 5.95
C VAL A 73 -16.38 7.80 5.00
N GLN A 74 -16.12 7.89 3.70
CA GLN A 74 -17.17 7.81 2.68
C GLN A 74 -17.31 6.38 2.15
N SER A 75 -18.47 6.08 1.58
CA SER A 75 -18.75 4.78 0.98
C SER A 75 -18.64 4.83 -0.54
N VAL A 76 -18.07 3.78 -1.12
CA VAL A 76 -17.91 3.58 -2.58
C VAL A 76 -18.56 2.26 -3.00
N PRO A 77 -19.01 2.14 -4.26
CA PRO A 77 -19.62 0.90 -4.74
C PRO A 77 -18.59 -0.23 -4.84
N SER A 78 -19.03 -1.44 -4.51
CA SER A 78 -18.38 -2.70 -4.83
C SER A 78 -19.35 -3.51 -5.67
N GLY A 79 -19.04 -3.65 -6.96
CA GLY A 79 -19.78 -4.51 -7.89
C GLY A 79 -19.32 -5.97 -7.79
N PHE A 80 -18.05 -6.19 -7.43
CA PHE A 80 -17.44 -7.51 -7.31
C PHE A 80 -16.71 -7.64 -5.96
N PRO A 81 -17.41 -8.00 -4.87
CA PRO A 81 -16.83 -8.07 -3.52
C PRO A 81 -15.86 -9.24 -3.33
N CYS A 82 -16.09 -10.35 -4.02
CA CYS A 82 -15.30 -11.59 -3.90
C CYS A 82 -15.48 -12.49 -5.13
N TYR A 83 -14.54 -13.43 -5.31
CA TYR A 83 -14.72 -14.52 -6.27
C TYR A 83 -15.75 -15.54 -5.76
N ARG A 84 -16.03 -16.56 -6.60
CA ARG A 84 -16.90 -17.69 -6.26
C ARG A 84 -16.43 -18.47 -5.03
N GLU A 85 -15.12 -18.62 -4.87
CA GLU A 85 -14.53 -19.31 -3.73
C GLU A 85 -14.15 -18.28 -2.66
N THR A 86 -14.69 -18.47 -1.46
CA THR A 86 -14.47 -17.64 -0.27
C THR A 86 -14.34 -18.53 0.96
N ASP A 87 -13.74 -17.98 2.01
CA ASP A 87 -13.76 -18.53 3.36
C ASP A 87 -14.83 -17.81 4.21
N GLU A 88 -14.92 -18.14 5.49
CA GLU A 88 -15.84 -17.51 6.44
C GLU A 88 -15.40 -16.10 6.87
N ASN A 89 -14.19 -15.66 6.51
CA ASN A 89 -13.58 -14.40 6.94
C ASN A 89 -13.87 -13.25 5.96
N TYR A 90 -15.16 -13.11 5.62
CA TYR A 90 -15.74 -12.04 4.83
C TYR A 90 -16.88 -11.36 5.60
N LEU A 91 -16.98 -10.04 5.48
CA LEU A 91 -18.08 -9.25 6.05
C LEU A 91 -19.40 -9.48 5.30
N THR A 92 -19.31 -9.69 3.98
CA THR A 92 -20.41 -10.02 3.08
C THR A 92 -19.83 -10.52 1.75
N THR A 93 -20.59 -11.34 1.02
CA THR A 93 -20.31 -11.73 -0.36
C THR A 93 -21.19 -11.01 -1.37
N GLU A 94 -22.09 -10.14 -0.89
CA GLU A 94 -23.03 -9.40 -1.73
C GLU A 94 -22.46 -8.02 -2.14
N PRO A 95 -22.71 -7.59 -3.40
CA PRO A 95 -22.41 -6.23 -3.85
C PRO A 95 -23.07 -5.15 -2.99
N GLY A 96 -22.46 -3.97 -2.92
CA GLY A 96 -23.01 -2.88 -2.11
C GLY A 96 -22.08 -1.69 -1.95
N LEU A 97 -22.43 -0.78 -1.04
CA LEU A 97 -21.61 0.36 -0.66
C LEU A 97 -20.71 0.00 0.52
N PHE A 98 -19.40 0.24 0.38
CA PHE A 98 -18.40 -0.08 1.38
C PHE A 98 -17.67 1.18 1.85
N PRO A 99 -17.46 1.37 3.17
CA PRO A 99 -16.65 2.46 3.68
C PRO A 99 -15.18 2.23 3.26
N ASP A 100 -14.55 3.20 2.60
CA ASP A 100 -13.13 3.12 2.26
C ASP A 100 -12.39 4.47 2.18
N PRO A 101 -12.74 5.41 1.28
CA PRO A 101 -12.02 6.68 1.15
C PRO A 101 -12.15 7.56 2.39
N LEU A 102 -11.03 8.13 2.82
CA LEU A 102 -10.92 9.06 3.95
C LEU A 102 -10.94 10.50 3.45
N MET A 103 -12.14 11.04 3.24
CA MET A 103 -12.32 12.35 2.63
C MET A 103 -11.94 13.49 3.58
N PRO A 104 -11.20 14.51 3.11
CA PRO A 104 -10.94 15.70 3.92
C PRO A 104 -12.25 16.43 4.26
N LEU A 105 -12.22 17.18 5.36
CA LEU A 105 -13.34 18.00 5.81
C LEU A 105 -12.97 19.48 5.76
N PRO A 106 -13.12 20.14 4.58
CA PRO A 106 -12.88 21.58 4.45
C PRO A 106 -13.66 22.35 5.52
N GLN A 107 -13.00 23.34 6.14
CA GLN A 107 -13.62 24.19 7.17
C GLN A 107 -14.19 23.42 8.38
N ARG A 108 -13.75 22.16 8.57
CA ARG A 108 -14.23 21.25 9.64
C ARG A 108 -15.73 20.94 9.56
N ARG A 109 -16.33 21.03 8.38
CA ARG A 109 -17.78 20.86 8.16
C ARG A 109 -18.11 19.64 7.34
N PHE A 110 -19.27 19.02 7.61
CA PHE A 110 -19.80 17.90 6.84
C PHE A 110 -21.31 17.75 7.01
N PHE A 111 -21.96 17.07 6.08
CA PHE A 111 -23.37 16.70 6.23
C PHE A 111 -23.49 15.32 6.86
N ALA A 112 -24.28 15.21 7.94
CA ALA A 112 -24.72 13.95 8.52
C ALA A 112 -26.12 13.61 7.99
N ALA A 113 -26.27 12.46 7.36
CA ALA A 113 -27.58 11.95 6.98
C ALA A 113 -28.36 11.51 8.22
N CYS A 114 -29.62 11.92 8.31
CA CYS A 114 -30.47 11.59 9.44
C CYS A 114 -30.82 10.09 9.43
N ARG A 115 -30.73 9.46 10.59
CA ARG A 115 -31.01 8.04 10.86
C ARG A 115 -30.02 7.05 10.27
N TYR A 116 -28.92 7.52 9.69
CA TYR A 116 -27.84 6.67 9.21
C TYR A 116 -26.63 6.78 10.12
N TYR A 117 -25.94 5.67 10.31
CA TYR A 117 -24.62 5.66 10.91
C TYR A 117 -23.59 6.15 9.90
N GLY A 118 -22.66 6.96 10.39
CA GLY A 118 -21.45 7.38 9.68
C GLY A 118 -20.26 7.37 10.63
N SER A 119 -19.07 7.59 10.08
CA SER A 119 -17.87 7.69 10.91
C SER A 119 -16.92 8.76 10.42
N LEU A 120 -16.20 9.32 11.39
CA LEU A 120 -15.03 10.15 11.16
C LEU A 120 -13.80 9.33 11.50
N TRP A 121 -12.82 9.32 10.62
CA TRP A 121 -11.50 8.75 10.86
C TRP A 121 -10.59 9.80 11.49
N LEU A 122 -10.05 9.51 12.66
CA LEU A 122 -9.11 10.36 13.37
C LEU A 122 -7.71 9.77 13.25
N THR A 123 -6.72 10.62 13.03
CA THR A 123 -5.32 10.20 12.98
C THR A 123 -4.43 11.19 13.70
N LEU A 124 -3.79 10.73 14.77
CA LEU A 124 -2.71 11.45 15.43
C LEU A 124 -1.41 11.17 14.69
N THR A 125 -0.81 12.20 14.11
CA THR A 125 0.57 12.15 13.60
C THR A 125 1.46 12.88 14.60
N PRO A 126 2.24 12.17 15.42
CA PRO A 126 3.04 12.83 16.45
C PRO A 126 4.04 13.84 15.84
N PRO A 127 4.30 14.97 16.54
CA PRO A 127 5.34 15.90 16.15
C PRO A 127 6.71 15.23 16.17
N ALA A 128 7.51 15.41 15.12
CA ALA A 128 8.77 14.70 14.88
C ALA A 128 9.79 14.81 16.04
N ASP A 129 9.83 15.96 16.72
CA ASP A 129 10.82 16.26 17.78
C ASP A 129 10.25 16.16 19.20
N ALA A 130 9.00 15.73 19.36
CA ALA A 130 8.36 15.75 20.66
C ALA A 130 8.60 14.44 21.42
N GLN A 131 9.20 14.56 22.60
CA GLN A 131 9.25 13.48 23.59
C GLN A 131 7.90 13.42 24.33
N LEU A 132 6.84 13.07 23.59
CA LEU A 132 5.52 12.91 24.17
C LEU A 132 5.47 11.59 24.96
N ALA A 133 5.12 11.67 26.23
CA ALA A 133 4.95 10.51 27.09
C ALA A 133 3.82 10.75 28.10
N GLY A 134 3.10 9.68 28.42
CA GLY A 134 2.00 9.69 29.39
C GLY A 134 0.63 9.84 28.76
N ASP A 135 -0.34 10.24 29.59
CA ASP A 135 -1.76 10.26 29.24
C ASP A 135 -2.20 11.66 28.77
N PHE A 136 -2.80 11.70 27.58
CA PHE A 136 -3.32 12.91 26.96
C PHE A 136 -4.84 12.80 26.76
N PRO A 137 -5.65 13.64 27.43
CA PRO A 137 -7.09 13.64 27.22
C PRO A 137 -7.42 14.25 25.85
N LEU A 138 -8.41 13.66 25.20
CA LEU A 138 -8.99 14.13 23.95
C LEU A 138 -10.51 14.20 24.10
N THR A 139 -11.11 15.30 23.65
CA THR A 139 -12.55 15.44 23.48
C THR A 139 -12.85 15.81 22.03
N LEU A 140 -13.74 15.06 21.39
CA LEU A 140 -14.36 15.42 20.11
C LEU A 140 -15.77 15.90 20.38
N ARG A 141 -16.11 17.09 19.89
CA ARG A 141 -17.48 17.60 19.87
C ARG A 141 -17.97 17.71 18.43
N LEU A 142 -19.21 17.31 18.23
CA LEU A 142 -19.95 17.60 17.01
C LEU A 142 -20.96 18.69 17.33
N LEU A 143 -20.90 19.79 16.58
CA LEU A 143 -21.72 20.97 16.78
C LEU A 143 -22.61 21.23 15.58
N ASP A 144 -23.74 21.89 15.81
CA ASP A 144 -24.57 22.46 14.76
C ASP A 144 -23.75 23.54 14.03
N ALA A 145 -23.65 23.43 12.69
CA ALA A 145 -22.78 24.31 11.91
C ALA A 145 -23.28 25.77 11.83
N GLN A 146 -24.56 26.01 12.15
CA GLN A 146 -25.20 27.34 12.10
C GLN A 146 -25.20 28.01 13.47
N SER A 147 -25.68 27.31 14.51
CA SER A 147 -25.82 27.86 15.86
C SER A 147 -24.54 27.75 16.69
N GLY A 148 -23.66 26.80 16.35
CA GLY A 148 -22.48 26.46 17.16
C GLY A 148 -22.83 25.67 18.43
N GLU A 149 -24.06 25.22 18.61
CA GLU A 149 -24.48 24.39 19.74
C GLU A 149 -23.80 23.02 19.68
N ALA A 150 -23.18 22.59 20.78
CA ALA A 150 -22.63 21.23 20.89
C ALA A 150 -23.77 20.20 21.00
N LEU A 151 -23.87 19.30 20.02
CA LEU A 151 -24.95 18.32 19.90
C LEU A 151 -24.57 16.95 20.49
N ALA A 152 -23.28 16.61 20.49
CA ALA A 152 -22.73 15.42 21.12
C ALA A 152 -21.23 15.60 21.42
N GLU A 153 -20.74 14.87 22.41
CA GLU A 153 -19.31 14.77 22.71
C GLU A 153 -18.89 13.33 22.99
N ALA A 154 -17.63 13.00 22.66
CA ALA A 154 -16.97 11.76 23.02
C ALA A 154 -15.57 12.06 23.56
N ARG A 155 -15.10 11.24 24.50
CA ARG A 155 -13.83 11.43 25.20
C ARG A 155 -12.97 10.18 25.07
N LEU A 156 -11.67 10.37 24.96
CA LEU A 156 -10.67 9.32 24.84
C LEU A 156 -9.40 9.75 25.58
N THR A 157 -8.68 8.79 26.15
CA THR A 157 -7.30 9.01 26.63
C THR A 157 -6.31 8.40 25.64
N LEU A 158 -5.41 9.22 25.10
CA LEU A 158 -4.28 8.78 24.29
C LEU A 158 -3.08 8.59 25.20
N HIS A 159 -2.61 7.36 25.34
CA HIS A 159 -1.41 7.05 26.13
C HIS A 159 -0.20 6.89 25.22
N LEU A 160 0.81 7.73 25.40
CA LEU A 160 2.05 7.64 24.64
C LEU A 160 3.15 7.02 25.51
N VAL A 161 3.63 5.85 25.09
CA VAL A 161 4.77 5.17 25.71
C VAL A 161 6.04 5.98 25.43
N PRO A 162 6.92 6.21 26.42
CA PRO A 162 8.18 6.95 26.27
C PRO A 162 9.24 6.17 25.46
N ALA A 163 8.87 5.67 24.29
CA ALA A 163 9.69 4.92 23.37
C ALA A 163 9.33 5.28 21.93
N ALA A 164 10.29 5.17 21.02
CA ALA A 164 10.10 5.34 19.59
C ALA A 164 10.16 4.00 18.87
N LEU A 165 9.29 3.79 17.88
CA LEU A 165 9.39 2.68 16.95
C LEU A 165 10.75 2.74 16.23
N PRO A 166 11.50 1.62 16.15
CA PRO A 166 12.77 1.56 15.43
C PRO A 166 12.54 1.83 13.94
N PRO A 167 13.55 2.24 13.15
CA PRO A 167 13.41 2.38 11.69
C PRO A 167 12.85 1.11 11.05
N GLN A 168 12.08 1.26 9.96
CA GLN A 168 11.52 0.11 9.25
C GLN A 168 12.65 -0.66 8.55
N THR A 169 12.77 -1.96 8.84
CA THR A 169 13.72 -2.84 8.17
C THR A 169 13.12 -3.61 7.00
N LEU A 170 11.78 -3.73 6.97
CA LEU A 170 11.05 -4.36 5.87
C LEU A 170 11.15 -3.46 4.63
N LEU A 171 11.59 -4.03 3.51
CA LEU A 171 11.45 -3.36 2.21
C LEU A 171 10.00 -3.47 1.75
N HIS A 172 9.37 -2.34 1.46
CA HIS A 172 7.95 -2.29 1.15
C HIS A 172 7.73 -1.48 -0.11
N THR A 173 7.12 -2.13 -1.11
CA THR A 173 6.73 -1.52 -2.37
C THR A 173 5.24 -1.70 -2.61
N GLU A 174 4.63 -0.61 -3.05
CA GLU A 174 3.25 -0.54 -3.56
C GLU A 174 3.35 0.11 -4.92
N TRP A 175 3.02 -0.61 -5.99
CA TRP A 175 3.27 -0.11 -7.34
C TRP A 175 2.43 1.12 -7.66
N LEU A 176 3.12 2.25 -7.81
CA LEU A 176 2.56 3.55 -8.16
C LEU A 176 2.51 3.69 -9.69
N HIS A 177 1.31 3.68 -10.24
CA HIS A 177 1.01 3.80 -11.67
C HIS A 177 0.86 5.28 -12.06
N THR A 178 1.96 5.92 -12.45
CA THR A 178 1.96 7.38 -12.74
C THR A 178 1.23 7.74 -14.04
N ASP A 179 1.13 6.80 -14.96
CA ASP A 179 0.32 6.91 -16.18
C ASP A 179 -1.18 7.03 -15.83
N CYS A 180 -1.66 6.29 -14.83
CA CYS A 180 -3.02 6.44 -14.32
C CYS A 180 -3.26 7.84 -13.72
N LEU A 181 -2.25 8.46 -13.10
CA LEU A 181 -2.36 9.85 -12.63
C LEU A 181 -2.46 10.82 -13.82
N ALA A 182 -1.61 10.65 -14.83
CA ALA A 182 -1.66 11.48 -16.04
C ALA A 182 -3.01 11.36 -16.73
N ASP A 183 -3.56 10.15 -16.84
CA ASP A 183 -4.84 9.89 -17.49
C ASP A 183 -6.03 10.45 -16.71
N TYR A 184 -6.08 10.22 -15.39
CA TYR A 184 -7.19 10.69 -14.55
C TYR A 184 -7.24 12.22 -14.50
N TYR A 185 -6.10 12.86 -14.24
CA TYR A 185 -5.99 14.32 -14.13
C TYR A 185 -5.84 15.02 -15.49
N ARG A 186 -5.78 14.27 -16.59
CA ARG A 186 -5.57 14.79 -17.97
C ARG A 186 -4.31 15.64 -18.09
N LEU A 187 -3.21 15.17 -17.49
CA LEU A 187 -1.93 15.84 -17.49
C LEU A 187 -1.08 15.40 -18.68
N ALA A 188 -0.36 16.34 -19.28
CA ALA A 188 0.75 15.98 -20.15
C ALA A 188 1.85 15.31 -19.31
N VAL A 189 2.27 14.11 -19.71
CA VAL A 189 3.33 13.36 -19.02
C VAL A 189 4.60 14.21 -18.96
N PHE A 190 5.22 14.28 -17.78
CA PHE A 190 6.38 15.13 -17.46
C PHE A 190 6.16 16.65 -17.45
N SER A 191 4.92 17.13 -17.55
CA SER A 191 4.60 18.52 -17.23
C SER A 191 4.88 18.86 -15.75
N PRO A 192 4.99 20.14 -15.37
CA PRO A 192 5.13 20.53 -13.96
C PRO A 192 4.03 19.97 -13.06
N ASP A 193 2.78 19.96 -13.54
CA ASP A 193 1.65 19.39 -12.80
C ASP A 193 1.73 17.86 -12.68
N TYR A 194 2.24 17.15 -13.70
CA TYR A 194 2.52 15.72 -13.59
C TYR A 194 3.52 15.44 -12.47
N TRP A 195 4.64 16.17 -12.42
CA TRP A 195 5.64 16.00 -11.36
C TRP A 195 5.09 16.36 -9.98
N ARG A 196 4.21 17.37 -9.89
CA ARG A 196 3.52 17.71 -8.65
C ARG A 196 2.59 16.58 -8.17
N ALA A 197 1.80 16.01 -9.07
CA ALA A 197 0.94 14.86 -8.75
C ALA A 197 1.76 13.66 -8.28
N VAL A 198 2.82 13.29 -9.02
CA VAL A 198 3.73 12.20 -8.64
C VAL A 198 4.31 12.44 -7.24
N ARG A 199 4.82 13.66 -6.95
CA ARG A 199 5.37 14.00 -5.63
C ARG A 199 4.36 13.80 -4.51
N HIS A 200 3.12 14.28 -4.66
CA HIS A 200 2.09 14.12 -3.64
C HIS A 200 1.75 12.65 -3.37
N PHE A 201 1.69 11.83 -4.42
CA PHE A 201 1.39 10.39 -4.28
C PHE A 201 2.57 9.61 -3.71
N VAL A 202 3.81 9.94 -4.06
CA VAL A 202 5.02 9.36 -3.45
C VAL A 202 5.08 9.71 -1.96
N ARG A 203 4.83 10.97 -1.58
CA ARG A 203 4.75 11.38 -0.17
C ARG A 203 3.72 10.57 0.62
N CYS A 204 2.53 10.37 0.03
CA CYS A 204 1.49 9.54 0.63
C CYS A 204 1.94 8.09 0.82
N ALA A 205 2.61 7.51 -0.18
CA ALA A 205 3.17 6.16 -0.08
C ALA A 205 4.21 6.06 1.06
N VAL A 206 5.14 7.02 1.15
CA VAL A 206 6.16 7.07 2.23
C VAL A 206 5.51 7.19 3.61
N HIS A 207 4.52 8.08 3.76
CA HIS A 207 3.76 8.22 5.01
C HIS A 207 2.95 6.97 5.40
N ALA A 208 2.77 6.02 4.47
CA ALA A 208 2.15 4.72 4.71
C ALA A 208 3.17 3.58 4.84
N GLY A 209 4.47 3.89 4.90
CA GLY A 209 5.55 2.92 5.10
C GLY A 209 6.12 2.31 3.83
N VAL A 210 5.87 2.88 2.65
CA VAL A 210 6.55 2.48 1.40
C VAL A 210 7.93 3.12 1.37
N ASN A 211 8.98 2.31 1.23
CA ASN A 211 10.38 2.77 1.15
C ASN A 211 11.08 2.33 -0.15
N MET A 212 10.37 1.63 -1.04
CA MET A 212 10.82 1.19 -2.34
C MET A 212 9.83 1.61 -3.42
N LEU A 213 10.32 2.20 -4.52
CA LEU A 213 9.48 2.79 -5.55
C LEU A 213 9.67 2.14 -6.93
N LEU A 214 8.57 1.63 -7.51
CA LEU A 214 8.52 1.19 -8.90
C LEU A 214 8.94 2.34 -9.83
N THR A 215 10.00 2.11 -10.60
CA THR A 215 10.68 3.09 -11.44
C THR A 215 10.50 2.71 -12.91
N PRO A 216 9.61 3.41 -13.64
CA PRO A 216 9.30 3.10 -15.03
C PRO A 216 10.36 3.68 -15.97
N LEU A 217 11.49 2.97 -16.13
CA LEU A 217 12.48 3.32 -17.16
C LEU A 217 11.81 3.44 -18.53
N PHE A 218 10.92 2.48 -18.81
CA PHE A 218 10.00 2.44 -19.94
C PHE A 218 8.56 2.26 -19.43
N THR A 219 7.59 2.35 -20.34
CA THR A 219 6.17 2.20 -19.97
C THR A 219 5.97 0.79 -19.42
N PRO A 220 5.56 0.62 -18.14
CA PRO A 220 5.50 -0.69 -17.52
C PRO A 220 4.56 -1.62 -18.30
N PRO A 221 5.02 -2.84 -18.66
CA PRO A 221 4.20 -3.81 -19.40
C PRO A 221 3.30 -4.63 -18.46
N LEU A 222 2.73 -3.96 -17.45
CA LEU A 222 1.97 -4.57 -16.36
C LEU A 222 0.48 -4.49 -16.64
N ASP A 223 -0.22 -5.61 -16.50
CA ASP A 223 -1.65 -5.80 -16.78
C ASP A 223 -2.09 -5.02 -18.03
N THR A 224 -1.48 -5.34 -19.17
CA THR A 224 -1.74 -4.70 -20.47
C THR A 224 -2.13 -5.76 -21.48
N ALA A 225 -3.22 -5.53 -22.22
CA ALA A 225 -3.70 -6.47 -23.23
C ALA A 225 -2.64 -6.71 -24.31
N VAL A 226 -2.54 -7.94 -24.82
CA VAL A 226 -1.67 -8.25 -25.96
C VAL A 226 -2.03 -7.36 -27.15
N GLY A 227 -1.04 -6.62 -27.66
CA GLY A 227 -1.22 -5.64 -28.73
C GLY A 227 -1.76 -4.27 -28.28
N GLY A 228 -2.15 -4.12 -27.01
CA GLY A 228 -2.57 -2.86 -26.41
C GLY A 228 -1.40 -2.06 -25.83
N GLU A 229 -1.66 -0.80 -25.50
CA GLU A 229 -0.67 0.10 -24.91
C GLU A 229 -1.30 0.95 -23.80
N ARG A 230 -0.52 1.22 -22.76
CA ARG A 230 -0.82 2.23 -21.74
C ARG A 230 -0.27 3.60 -22.15
N THR A 231 -0.70 4.65 -21.45
CA THR A 231 -0.13 5.99 -21.60
C THR A 231 1.38 5.94 -21.38
N THR A 232 2.14 6.46 -22.35
CA THR A 232 3.60 6.34 -22.36
C THR A 232 4.24 7.12 -21.22
N VAL A 233 4.87 6.42 -20.28
CA VAL A 233 5.75 7.00 -19.26
C VAL A 233 7.12 6.35 -19.41
N GLN A 234 8.09 7.13 -19.86
CA GLN A 234 9.45 6.67 -20.15
C GLN A 234 10.48 7.65 -19.59
N LEU A 235 11.14 7.24 -18.50
CA LEU A 235 12.16 8.03 -17.81
C LEU A 235 13.51 8.06 -18.55
N VAL A 236 13.79 7.05 -19.39
CA VAL A 236 15.02 7.04 -20.21
C VAL A 236 14.68 7.51 -21.63
N ARG A 237 15.13 8.70 -22.01
CA ARG A 237 14.98 9.14 -23.40
C ARG A 237 16.00 8.39 -24.26
N VAL A 238 15.52 7.78 -25.35
CA VAL A 238 16.35 6.97 -26.25
C VAL A 238 16.42 7.66 -27.60
N THR A 239 17.63 7.85 -28.12
CA THR A 239 17.87 8.26 -29.51
C THR A 239 18.49 7.10 -30.29
N ARG A 240 18.21 7.00 -31.59
CA ARG A 240 18.85 6.05 -32.50
C ARG A 240 19.47 6.76 -33.68
N SER A 241 20.73 6.43 -33.96
CA SER A 241 21.47 6.95 -35.11
C SER A 241 22.26 5.83 -35.81
N ALA A 242 23.01 6.17 -36.86
CA ALA A 242 23.92 5.24 -37.53
C ALA A 242 25.04 4.71 -36.60
N GLN A 243 25.32 5.42 -35.49
CA GLN A 243 26.35 5.07 -34.52
C GLN A 243 25.84 4.15 -33.40
N GLY A 244 24.53 3.89 -33.34
CA GLY A 244 23.91 3.05 -32.30
C GLY A 244 22.81 3.79 -31.52
N TYR A 245 22.63 3.38 -30.26
CA TYR A 245 21.69 4.00 -29.33
C TYR A 245 22.39 5.06 -28.48
N GLY A 246 21.66 6.12 -28.13
CA GLY A 246 22.04 7.09 -27.11
C GLY A 246 20.98 7.17 -26.03
N PHE A 247 21.41 7.34 -24.78
CA PHE A 247 20.53 7.36 -23.61
C PHE A 247 20.68 8.67 -22.83
N ASP A 248 19.55 9.31 -22.53
CA ASP A 248 19.48 10.48 -21.67
C ASP A 248 18.68 10.13 -20.41
N PHE A 249 19.39 10.20 -19.27
CA PHE A 249 18.91 9.87 -17.94
C PHE A 249 18.42 11.09 -17.14
N SER A 250 18.25 12.26 -17.75
CA SER A 250 17.82 13.49 -17.06
C SER A 250 16.49 13.34 -16.31
N ARG A 251 15.49 12.69 -16.91
CA ARG A 251 14.20 12.42 -16.23
C ARG A 251 14.34 11.36 -15.14
N LEU A 252 15.19 10.35 -15.33
CA LEU A 252 15.52 9.39 -14.29
C LEU A 252 16.21 10.08 -13.10
N ALA A 253 17.11 11.03 -13.36
CA ALA A 253 17.75 11.84 -12.32
C ALA A 253 16.72 12.64 -11.51
N GLN A 254 15.79 13.30 -12.21
CA GLN A 254 14.70 14.05 -11.57
C GLN A 254 13.79 13.13 -10.74
N TRP A 255 13.47 11.94 -11.26
CA TRP A 255 12.68 10.93 -10.56
C TRP A 255 13.35 10.47 -9.26
N VAL A 256 14.62 10.06 -9.34
CA VAL A 256 15.41 9.60 -8.20
C VAL A 256 15.53 10.70 -7.14
N ALA A 257 15.85 11.93 -7.54
CA ALA A 257 15.96 13.06 -6.62
C ALA A 257 14.64 13.35 -5.90
N LEU A 258 13.52 13.41 -6.63
CA LEU A 258 12.19 13.60 -6.06
C LEU A 258 11.85 12.48 -5.08
N ALA A 259 12.09 11.22 -5.44
CA ALA A 259 11.78 10.09 -4.59
C ALA A 259 12.60 10.13 -3.29
N GLN A 260 13.91 10.40 -3.37
CA GLN A 260 14.78 10.50 -2.19
C GLN A 260 14.41 11.69 -1.29
N GLU A 261 14.07 12.84 -1.86
CA GLU A 261 13.59 14.01 -1.11
C GLU A 261 12.31 13.70 -0.31
N GLU A 262 11.44 12.84 -0.83
CA GLU A 262 10.21 12.44 -0.16
C GLU A 262 10.41 11.25 0.81
N GLY A 263 11.58 10.62 0.84
CA GLY A 263 11.94 9.57 1.79
C GLY A 263 12.00 8.14 1.23
N ILE A 264 12.00 7.96 -0.10
CA ILE A 264 12.27 6.66 -0.72
C ILE A 264 13.76 6.31 -0.62
N GLU A 265 14.04 5.07 -0.24
CA GLU A 265 15.40 4.57 -0.03
C GLU A 265 15.84 3.59 -1.13
N HIS A 266 14.89 2.88 -1.74
CA HIS A 266 15.12 1.83 -2.72
C HIS A 266 14.34 2.05 -4.03
N PHE A 267 14.88 1.55 -5.13
CA PHE A 267 14.29 1.67 -6.46
C PHE A 267 14.08 0.31 -7.09
N GLU A 268 12.84 0.04 -7.47
CA GLU A 268 12.41 -1.17 -8.16
C GLU A 268 12.31 -0.86 -9.65
N ILE A 269 13.21 -1.38 -10.47
CA ILE A 269 13.16 -1.17 -11.91
C ILE A 269 12.05 -2.04 -12.49
N ALA A 270 11.05 -1.37 -13.10
CA ALA A 270 9.92 -2.05 -13.73
C ALA A 270 10.39 -3.13 -14.72
N PRO A 271 9.61 -4.22 -14.92
CA PRO A 271 10.04 -5.35 -15.75
C PRO A 271 10.57 -4.93 -17.12
N LEU A 272 11.76 -5.44 -17.44
CA LEU A 272 12.40 -5.25 -18.75
C LEU A 272 11.75 -6.10 -19.84
N PHE A 273 10.82 -6.99 -19.49
CA PHE A 273 10.10 -7.85 -20.41
C PHE A 273 8.61 -7.85 -20.06
N THR A 274 7.74 -8.26 -21.00
CA THR A 274 6.30 -8.39 -20.72
C THR A 274 6.01 -9.38 -19.60
N GLN A 275 4.91 -9.13 -18.88
CA GLN A 275 4.37 -10.02 -17.84
C GLN A 275 4.10 -11.43 -18.38
N TRP A 276 4.12 -12.44 -17.50
CA TRP A 276 3.85 -13.85 -17.80
C TRP A 276 4.88 -14.51 -18.73
N GLY A 277 6.16 -14.40 -18.38
CA GLY A 277 7.20 -15.26 -18.94
C GLY A 277 8.10 -14.62 -20.01
N ALA A 278 8.24 -13.29 -20.00
CA ALA A 278 9.23 -12.55 -20.79
C ALA A 278 9.21 -12.84 -22.31
N ALA A 279 8.01 -12.97 -22.89
CA ALA A 279 7.85 -13.30 -24.31
C ALA A 279 8.19 -12.12 -25.24
N HIS A 280 7.87 -10.89 -24.84
CA HIS A 280 8.01 -9.70 -25.67
C HIS A 280 8.73 -8.57 -24.95
N ALA A 281 9.20 -7.59 -25.73
CA ALA A 281 9.71 -6.34 -25.20
C ALA A 281 8.57 -5.42 -24.72
N PRO A 282 8.77 -4.62 -23.66
CA PRO A 282 7.87 -3.53 -23.33
C PRO A 282 7.81 -2.50 -24.46
N LYS A 283 6.80 -1.62 -24.42
CA LYS A 283 6.75 -0.48 -25.33
C LYS A 283 7.93 0.45 -25.05
N ILE A 284 8.77 0.68 -26.05
CA ILE A 284 9.88 1.63 -25.99
C ILE A 284 9.78 2.59 -27.17
N VAL A 285 9.70 3.88 -26.87
CA VAL A 285 9.67 4.95 -27.86
C VAL A 285 11.08 5.47 -28.05
N VAL A 286 11.50 5.61 -29.32
CA VAL A 286 12.81 6.12 -29.70
C VAL A 286 12.65 7.38 -30.54
N GLU A 287 13.58 8.32 -30.39
CA GLU A 287 13.74 9.45 -31.29
C GLU A 287 14.71 9.08 -32.42
N GLU A 288 14.25 9.15 -33.67
CA GLU A 288 15.07 8.94 -34.86
C GLU A 288 14.79 10.09 -35.84
N GLN A 289 15.85 10.78 -36.30
CA GLN A 289 15.74 11.95 -37.19
C GLN A 289 14.82 13.07 -36.65
N GLY A 290 14.73 13.21 -35.32
CA GLY A 290 13.90 14.23 -34.65
C GLY A 290 12.44 13.84 -34.48
N GLU A 291 12.04 12.63 -34.89
CA GLU A 291 10.68 12.11 -34.71
C GLU A 291 10.65 10.98 -33.68
N ALA A 292 9.70 11.05 -32.76
CA ALA A 292 9.47 10.00 -31.77
C ALA A 292 8.54 8.92 -32.33
N ARG A 293 8.99 7.66 -32.30
CA ARG A 293 8.20 6.51 -32.75
C ARG A 293 8.41 5.27 -31.86
N PRO A 294 7.40 4.41 -31.70
CA PRO A 294 7.61 3.10 -31.06
C PRO A 294 8.65 2.29 -31.84
N LEU A 295 9.68 1.81 -31.16
CA LEU A 295 10.67 0.90 -31.73
C LEU A 295 10.43 -0.55 -31.30
N PHE A 296 10.02 -0.73 -30.05
CA PHE A 296 9.74 -2.05 -29.46
C PHE A 296 8.35 -2.06 -28.82
N GLY A 297 7.80 -3.26 -28.65
CA GLY A 297 6.51 -3.53 -28.03
C GLY A 297 6.08 -4.98 -28.28
N TRP A 298 4.78 -5.27 -28.23
CA TRP A 298 4.22 -6.62 -28.42
C TRP A 298 4.65 -7.35 -29.71
N HIS A 299 4.99 -6.61 -30.76
CA HIS A 299 5.46 -7.18 -32.03
C HIS A 299 6.94 -7.60 -31.99
N THR A 300 7.65 -7.28 -30.92
CA THR A 300 9.08 -7.58 -30.73
C THR A 300 9.23 -8.84 -29.90
N ASP A 301 9.88 -9.86 -30.45
CA ASP A 301 10.33 -11.02 -29.70
C ASP A 301 11.41 -10.58 -28.70
N ALA A 302 11.20 -10.88 -27.41
CA ALA A 302 12.16 -10.61 -26.34
C ALA A 302 13.53 -11.26 -26.61
N GLN A 303 13.57 -12.37 -27.33
CA GLN A 303 14.80 -13.10 -27.68
C GLN A 303 15.40 -12.62 -29.02
N GLY A 304 14.69 -11.74 -29.73
CA GLY A 304 15.14 -11.21 -31.00
C GLY A 304 16.43 -10.42 -30.85
N GLU A 305 17.36 -10.65 -31.78
CA GLU A 305 18.65 -9.96 -31.84
C GLU A 305 18.53 -8.41 -31.75
N PRO A 306 17.53 -7.74 -32.36
CA PRO A 306 17.36 -6.29 -32.19
C PRO A 306 17.16 -5.85 -30.74
N TYR A 307 16.34 -6.57 -29.97
CA TYR A 307 16.04 -6.21 -28.59
C TYR A 307 17.19 -6.56 -27.65
N GLN A 308 17.83 -7.71 -27.86
CA GLN A 308 19.02 -8.09 -27.10
C GLN A 308 20.18 -7.10 -27.28
N ARG A 309 20.42 -6.61 -28.51
CA ARG A 309 21.40 -5.54 -28.74
C ARG A 309 21.05 -4.23 -28.06
N PHE A 310 19.76 -3.89 -27.99
CA PHE A 310 19.30 -2.71 -27.26
C PHE A 310 19.61 -2.83 -25.76
N LEU A 311 19.30 -3.97 -25.13
CA LEU A 311 19.63 -4.21 -23.72
C LEU A 311 21.14 -4.19 -23.46
N GLN A 312 21.93 -4.77 -24.36
CA GLN A 312 23.40 -4.75 -24.28
C GLN A 312 23.99 -3.34 -24.40
N ALA A 313 23.31 -2.41 -25.07
CA ALA A 313 23.70 -1.01 -25.12
C ALA A 313 23.23 -0.25 -23.86
N LEU A 314 21.97 -0.45 -23.44
CA LEU A 314 21.36 0.30 -22.34
C LEU A 314 21.94 -0.04 -20.97
N LEU A 315 22.00 -1.34 -20.63
CA LEU A 315 22.23 -1.76 -19.24
C LEU A 315 23.63 -1.40 -18.71
N PRO A 316 24.73 -1.49 -19.49
CA PRO A 316 26.03 -1.02 -19.03
C PRO A 316 26.03 0.48 -18.68
N GLU A 317 25.41 1.33 -19.52
CA GLU A 317 25.32 2.76 -19.26
C GLU A 317 24.42 3.08 -18.06
N LEU A 318 23.27 2.41 -17.97
CA LEU A 318 22.32 2.58 -16.86
C LEU A 318 22.93 2.14 -15.51
N THR A 319 23.59 0.99 -15.49
CA THR A 319 24.20 0.46 -14.26
C THR A 319 25.40 1.31 -13.83
N ALA A 320 26.21 1.79 -14.78
CA ALA A 320 27.24 2.80 -14.48
C ALA A 320 26.63 4.07 -13.89
N TRP A 321 25.54 4.58 -14.47
CA TRP A 321 24.84 5.77 -13.98
C TRP A 321 24.37 5.64 -12.53
N PHE A 322 23.85 4.47 -12.14
CA PHE A 322 23.46 4.17 -10.75
C PHE A 322 24.68 4.03 -9.82
N ARG A 323 25.76 3.38 -10.27
CA ARG A 323 27.00 3.24 -9.49
C ARG A 323 27.66 4.59 -9.20
N GLU A 324 27.71 5.49 -10.19
CA GLU A 324 28.22 6.85 -10.02
C GLU A 324 27.46 7.66 -8.96
N ARG A 325 26.21 7.28 -8.68
CA ARG A 325 25.34 7.87 -7.65
C ARG A 325 25.32 7.10 -6.34
N GLY A 326 26.10 6.03 -6.23
CA GLY A 326 26.15 5.18 -5.04
C GLY A 326 24.86 4.38 -4.78
N LEU A 327 24.03 4.15 -5.81
CA LEU A 327 22.72 3.50 -5.68
C LEU A 327 22.73 2.00 -6.00
N GLU A 328 23.89 1.40 -6.27
CA GLU A 328 24.03 -0.01 -6.69
C GLU A 328 23.30 -0.99 -5.76
N ARG A 329 23.34 -0.75 -4.44
CA ARG A 329 22.71 -1.63 -3.44
C ARG A 329 21.22 -1.34 -3.21
N GLN A 330 20.74 -0.18 -3.68
CA GLN A 330 19.38 0.31 -3.50
C GLN A 330 18.49 -0.01 -4.69
N VAL A 331 19.08 -0.38 -5.84
CA VAL A 331 18.35 -0.68 -7.06
C VAL A 331 18.15 -2.18 -7.22
N TRP A 332 16.92 -2.57 -7.50
CA TRP A 332 16.49 -3.94 -7.73
C TRP A 332 15.87 -4.06 -9.11
N PHE A 333 16.21 -5.11 -9.85
CA PHE A 333 15.68 -5.35 -11.19
C PHE A 333 14.73 -6.55 -11.21
N HIS A 334 13.60 -6.35 -11.88
CA HIS A 334 12.75 -7.44 -12.34
C HIS A 334 13.29 -8.05 -13.64
N VAL A 335 13.25 -9.38 -13.74
CA VAL A 335 13.35 -10.06 -15.03
C VAL A 335 11.95 -10.11 -15.65
N SER A 336 10.98 -10.69 -14.95
CA SER A 336 9.60 -10.84 -15.42
C SER A 336 8.67 -11.15 -14.26
N ASP A 337 7.45 -10.65 -14.35
CA ASP A 337 6.45 -10.85 -13.31
C ASP A 337 5.66 -12.16 -13.50
N GLU A 338 5.60 -12.95 -12.42
CA GLU A 338 4.92 -14.25 -12.25
C GLU A 338 5.23 -15.31 -13.34
N PRO A 339 6.50 -15.73 -13.54
CA PRO A 339 6.80 -16.84 -14.44
C PRO A 339 6.30 -18.17 -13.87
N THR A 340 5.71 -19.01 -14.72
CA THR A 340 5.34 -20.39 -14.39
C THR A 340 6.35 -21.39 -14.94
N LEU A 341 6.22 -22.67 -14.58
CA LEU A 341 7.05 -23.74 -15.14
C LEU A 341 6.96 -23.83 -16.67
N ASP A 342 5.83 -23.45 -17.27
CA ASP A 342 5.67 -23.39 -18.73
C ASP A 342 6.56 -22.31 -19.36
N ASN A 343 6.93 -21.28 -18.59
CA ASN A 343 7.80 -20.20 -19.03
C ASN A 343 9.29 -20.46 -18.77
N LEU A 344 9.65 -21.58 -18.13
CA LEU A 344 11.01 -21.82 -17.62
C LEU A 344 12.11 -21.64 -18.67
N ALA A 345 11.87 -22.10 -19.90
CA ALA A 345 12.84 -21.98 -20.98
C ALA A 345 13.05 -20.51 -21.43
N ALA A 346 11.96 -19.73 -21.51
CA ALA A 346 12.02 -18.32 -21.89
C ALA A 346 12.67 -17.49 -20.77
N TYR A 347 12.24 -17.70 -19.53
CA TYR A 347 12.79 -17.02 -18.36
C TYR A 347 14.29 -17.31 -18.18
N ARG A 348 14.72 -18.58 -18.30
CA ARG A 348 16.14 -18.94 -18.21
C ARG A 348 17.00 -18.18 -19.21
N ARG A 349 16.53 -17.98 -20.44
CA ARG A 349 17.26 -17.21 -21.45
C ARG A 349 17.31 -15.73 -21.11
N ALA A 350 16.18 -15.14 -20.71
CA ALA A 350 16.12 -13.73 -20.29
C ALA A 350 17.06 -13.47 -19.11
N ALA A 351 16.99 -14.31 -18.06
CA ALA A 351 17.86 -14.23 -16.90
C ALA A 351 19.35 -14.39 -17.28
N ALA A 352 19.68 -15.34 -18.15
CA ALA A 352 21.07 -15.53 -18.62
C ALA A 352 21.59 -14.33 -19.41
N ALA A 353 20.75 -13.66 -20.19
CA ALA A 353 21.11 -12.45 -20.94
C ALA A 353 21.31 -11.23 -20.03
N LEU A 354 20.47 -11.07 -19.00
CA LEU A 354 20.55 -9.96 -18.06
C LEU A 354 21.69 -10.10 -17.03
N ARG A 355 21.95 -11.32 -16.54
CA ARG A 355 22.88 -11.57 -15.44
C ARG A 355 24.27 -10.92 -15.59
N PRO A 356 24.97 -11.01 -16.74
CA PRO A 356 26.27 -10.34 -16.89
C PRO A 356 26.15 -8.81 -16.98
N LEU A 357 24.99 -8.29 -17.36
CA LEU A 357 24.74 -6.85 -17.51
C LEU A 357 24.33 -6.19 -16.19
N LEU A 358 23.84 -6.98 -15.23
CA LEU A 358 23.34 -6.53 -13.92
C LEU A 358 24.26 -6.94 -12.76
N ASP A 359 25.53 -7.24 -13.03
CA ASP A 359 26.49 -7.62 -11.98
C ASP A 359 26.54 -6.59 -10.84
N GLY A 360 26.49 -7.05 -9.60
CA GLY A 360 26.43 -6.19 -8.40
C GLY A 360 25.03 -5.65 -8.04
N PHE A 361 24.06 -5.72 -8.95
CA PHE A 361 22.67 -5.35 -8.67
C PHE A 361 21.84 -6.56 -8.22
N ARG A 362 20.75 -6.28 -7.49
CA ARG A 362 19.83 -7.32 -7.00
C ARG A 362 18.77 -7.63 -8.02
N THR A 363 18.39 -8.89 -8.12
CA THR A 363 17.24 -9.34 -8.91
C THR A 363 16.17 -9.99 -8.05
N PHE A 364 14.91 -9.73 -8.37
CA PHE A 364 13.78 -10.31 -7.64
C PHE A 364 12.55 -10.34 -8.53
N ASP A 365 11.68 -11.33 -8.33
CA ASP A 365 10.45 -11.47 -9.11
C ASP A 365 9.36 -12.19 -8.29
N ALA A 366 8.10 -11.87 -8.59
CA ALA A 366 6.94 -12.57 -8.02
C ALA A 366 6.93 -14.04 -8.46
N LEU A 367 6.69 -14.94 -7.51
CA LEU A 367 6.77 -16.37 -7.73
C LEU A 367 5.79 -17.13 -6.84
N SER A 368 5.01 -18.03 -7.44
CA SER A 368 4.06 -18.88 -6.71
C SER A 368 4.50 -20.33 -6.57
N ASP A 369 5.58 -20.74 -7.25
CA ASP A 369 6.04 -22.14 -7.27
C ASP A 369 7.48 -22.28 -6.74
N PHE A 370 7.63 -23.00 -5.63
CA PHE A 370 8.93 -23.29 -5.04
C PHE A 370 9.81 -24.16 -5.96
N ALA A 371 9.23 -25.05 -6.77
CA ALA A 371 9.98 -25.88 -7.71
C ALA A 371 10.65 -25.03 -8.81
N PHE A 372 10.05 -23.89 -9.15
CA PHE A 372 10.67 -22.90 -10.04
C PHE A 372 11.86 -22.22 -9.35
N TYR A 373 11.73 -21.81 -8.08
CA TYR A 373 12.83 -21.24 -7.30
C TYR A 373 14.02 -22.19 -7.21
N GLN A 374 13.77 -23.49 -7.01
CA GLN A 374 14.82 -24.52 -6.94
C GLN A 374 15.70 -24.60 -8.21
N GLN A 375 15.26 -24.05 -9.33
CA GLN A 375 16.07 -23.97 -10.55
C GLN A 375 17.22 -22.96 -10.45
N GLY A 376 17.25 -22.11 -9.40
CA GLY A 376 18.31 -21.12 -9.17
C GLY A 376 18.30 -19.95 -10.16
N LEU A 377 17.15 -19.68 -10.80
CA LEU A 377 16.99 -18.62 -11.80
C LEU A 377 16.52 -17.29 -11.21
N VAL A 378 15.85 -17.32 -10.06
CA VAL A 378 15.39 -16.14 -9.32
C VAL A 378 16.26 -16.01 -8.08
N GLU A 379 16.97 -14.89 -7.94
CA GLU A 379 17.81 -14.65 -6.77
C GLU A 379 16.98 -14.44 -5.51
N THR A 380 16.00 -13.53 -5.57
CA THR A 380 15.10 -13.21 -4.46
C THR A 380 13.65 -13.48 -4.86
N PRO A 381 13.00 -14.56 -4.38
CA PRO A 381 11.61 -14.82 -4.70
C PRO A 381 10.69 -13.94 -3.84
N VAL A 382 9.71 -13.31 -4.49
CA VAL A 382 8.55 -12.68 -3.82
C VAL A 382 7.43 -13.70 -3.84
N ALA A 383 7.26 -14.40 -2.71
CA ALA A 383 6.36 -15.55 -2.63
C ALA A 383 4.91 -15.13 -2.39
N ALA A 384 3.98 -15.72 -3.15
CA ALA A 384 2.55 -15.55 -2.92
C ALA A 384 2.19 -16.10 -1.52
N THR A 385 1.45 -15.34 -0.70
CA THR A 385 1.24 -15.71 0.71
C THR A 385 0.47 -17.02 0.93
N ASP A 386 -0.33 -17.46 -0.04
CA ASP A 386 -1.02 -18.76 -0.03
C ASP A 386 -0.13 -19.94 -0.46
N HIS A 387 1.03 -19.64 -1.05
CA HIS A 387 2.06 -20.60 -1.48
C HIS A 387 3.41 -20.41 -0.77
N ILE A 388 3.46 -19.64 0.33
CA ILE A 388 4.72 -19.26 1.00
C ILE A 388 5.31 -20.37 1.89
N ASP A 389 4.49 -21.32 2.36
CA ASP A 389 4.91 -22.34 3.33
C ASP A 389 6.14 -23.14 2.89
N PRO A 390 6.25 -23.66 1.64
CA PRO A 390 7.44 -24.36 1.18
C PRO A 390 8.71 -23.50 1.24
N PHE A 391 8.61 -22.20 0.96
CA PHE A 391 9.76 -21.29 1.03
C PHE A 391 10.22 -21.09 2.49
N ILE A 392 9.26 -21.00 3.42
CA ILE A 392 9.54 -20.90 4.86
C ILE A 392 10.20 -22.20 5.37
N GLU A 393 9.64 -23.36 5.02
CA GLU A 393 10.15 -24.67 5.43
C GLU A 393 11.59 -24.90 4.99
N HIS A 394 11.94 -24.43 3.80
CA HIS A 394 13.29 -24.52 3.24
C HIS A 394 14.21 -23.36 3.65
N ARG A 395 13.74 -22.43 4.50
CA ARG A 395 14.50 -21.28 5.02
C ARG A 395 15.14 -20.43 3.92
N VAL A 396 14.36 -20.15 2.87
CA VAL A 396 14.81 -19.31 1.76
C VAL A 396 15.34 -17.97 2.29
N PRO A 397 16.62 -17.62 2.02
CA PRO A 397 17.23 -16.42 2.57
C PRO A 397 16.62 -15.17 1.97
N GLY A 398 16.33 -14.18 2.82
CA GLY A 398 15.79 -12.91 2.38
C GLY A 398 14.42 -13.03 1.70
N LEU A 399 13.59 -13.99 2.11
CA LEU A 399 12.26 -14.25 1.52
C LEU A 399 11.38 -12.99 1.55
N TRP A 400 10.74 -12.69 0.42
CA TRP A 400 9.70 -11.67 0.31
C TRP A 400 8.32 -12.32 0.24
N ALA A 401 7.29 -11.54 0.54
CA ALA A 401 5.89 -11.96 0.43
C ALA A 401 5.09 -10.97 -0.40
N TYR A 402 4.07 -11.45 -1.11
CA TYR A 402 3.06 -10.61 -1.73
C TYR A 402 1.68 -11.26 -1.67
N TYR A 403 0.65 -10.42 -1.78
CA TYR A 403 -0.68 -10.85 -2.17
C TYR A 403 -1.22 -9.95 -3.28
N CYS A 404 -2.23 -10.43 -3.99
CA CYS A 404 -2.99 -9.75 -5.02
C CYS A 404 -4.46 -10.23 -4.97
N CYS A 405 -5.17 -10.16 -6.09
CA CYS A 405 -6.55 -10.62 -6.20
C CYS A 405 -6.72 -12.12 -5.85
N VAL A 406 -5.70 -12.96 -6.01
CA VAL A 406 -5.82 -14.43 -5.88
C VAL A 406 -5.92 -14.89 -4.42
N GLN A 407 -5.27 -14.19 -3.49
CA GLN A 407 -5.17 -14.51 -2.06
C GLN A 407 -6.46 -14.16 -1.30
N LYS A 408 -7.53 -14.85 -1.67
CA LYS A 408 -8.91 -14.61 -1.23
C LYS A 408 -9.35 -15.49 -0.06
N THR A 409 -8.68 -16.62 0.17
CA THR A 409 -9.01 -17.61 1.20
C THR A 409 -7.84 -17.84 2.15
N GLU A 410 -8.14 -18.03 3.44
CA GLU A 410 -7.26 -18.38 4.56
C GLU A 410 -6.15 -17.39 4.91
N VAL A 411 -5.65 -16.62 3.95
CA VAL A 411 -4.51 -15.70 4.11
C VAL A 411 -4.95 -14.24 4.27
N ALA A 412 -4.05 -13.44 4.81
CA ALA A 412 -4.21 -11.99 4.93
C ALA A 412 -4.36 -11.32 3.56
N ASN A 413 -5.27 -10.35 3.48
CA ASN A 413 -5.50 -9.49 2.32
C ASN A 413 -6.38 -8.29 2.75
N ARG A 414 -6.72 -7.40 1.82
CA ARG A 414 -7.37 -6.11 2.08
C ARG A 414 -8.45 -5.75 1.06
N PHE A 415 -9.29 -6.69 0.66
CA PHE A 415 -10.46 -6.35 -0.16
C PHE A 415 -11.51 -5.57 0.66
N PHE A 416 -12.40 -4.84 -0.01
CA PHE A 416 -13.50 -4.12 0.64
C PHE A 416 -14.36 -5.03 1.51
N ALA A 417 -14.65 -6.23 0.99
CA ALA A 417 -15.52 -7.20 1.62
C ALA A 417 -14.88 -7.95 2.79
N GLN A 418 -13.57 -7.84 3.00
CA GLN A 418 -12.86 -8.51 4.09
C GLN A 418 -12.77 -7.64 5.35
N PRO A 419 -12.78 -8.20 6.56
CA PRO A 419 -12.57 -7.43 7.79
C PRO A 419 -11.18 -6.79 7.84
N SER A 420 -11.05 -5.59 8.43
CA SER A 420 -9.73 -4.92 8.54
C SER A 420 -8.73 -5.68 9.42
N ALA A 421 -9.19 -6.56 10.32
CA ALA A 421 -8.32 -7.47 11.07
C ALA A 421 -7.52 -8.41 10.15
N ARG A 422 -8.11 -8.83 9.01
CA ARG A 422 -7.47 -9.65 7.98
C ARG A 422 -6.32 -8.94 7.26
N ASN A 423 -6.35 -7.61 7.24
CA ASN A 423 -5.27 -6.77 6.72
C ASN A 423 -4.18 -6.59 7.79
N ARG A 424 -4.55 -6.13 9.00
CA ARG A 424 -3.57 -5.79 10.06
C ARG A 424 -2.72 -6.97 10.54
N ILE A 425 -3.26 -8.19 10.55
CA ILE A 425 -2.51 -9.40 10.98
C ILE A 425 -1.22 -9.63 10.17
N LEU A 426 -1.15 -9.11 8.94
CA LEU A 426 0.03 -9.23 8.09
C LEU A 426 1.31 -8.80 8.82
N GLY A 427 1.26 -7.72 9.61
CA GLY A 427 2.43 -7.24 10.37
C GLY A 427 3.02 -8.30 11.32
N VAL A 428 2.16 -9.05 12.01
CA VAL A 428 2.58 -10.14 12.90
C VAL A 428 3.16 -11.30 12.10
N GLN A 429 2.56 -11.63 10.95
CA GLN A 429 3.05 -12.70 10.07
C GLN A 429 4.44 -12.36 9.51
N LEU A 430 4.63 -11.13 9.00
CA LEU A 430 5.92 -10.66 8.49
C LEU A 430 7.02 -10.72 9.57
N TYR A 431 6.68 -10.30 10.81
CA TYR A 431 7.58 -10.41 11.96
C TYR A 431 7.96 -11.87 12.27
N LEU A 432 6.96 -12.75 12.44
CA LEU A 432 7.15 -14.15 12.86
C LEU A 432 7.99 -14.96 11.86
N TYR A 433 7.81 -14.69 10.58
CA TYR A 433 8.49 -15.43 9.51
C TYR A 433 9.72 -14.73 8.95
N ARG A 434 10.14 -13.61 9.55
CA ARG A 434 11.33 -12.84 9.16
C ARG A 434 11.34 -12.48 7.67
N ILE A 435 10.18 -12.07 7.18
CA ILE A 435 10.02 -11.64 5.79
C ILE A 435 10.82 -10.35 5.58
N ALA A 436 11.65 -10.33 4.54
CA ALA A 436 12.58 -9.24 4.24
C ALA A 436 11.93 -8.10 3.47
N GLY A 437 10.90 -8.40 2.67
CA GLY A 437 10.11 -7.38 2.01
C GLY A 437 8.70 -7.82 1.64
N PHE A 438 7.85 -6.83 1.40
CA PHE A 438 6.45 -6.98 1.04
C PHE A 438 6.15 -6.18 -0.23
N LEU A 439 5.45 -6.80 -1.17
CA LEU A 439 5.05 -6.20 -2.43
C LEU A 439 3.53 -6.24 -2.58
N HIS A 440 2.97 -5.19 -3.18
CA HIS A 440 1.64 -5.23 -3.73
C HIS A 440 1.52 -4.38 -5.01
N TRP A 441 0.76 -4.89 -5.98
CA TRP A 441 0.72 -4.38 -7.36
C TRP A 441 -0.18 -3.14 -7.56
N GLY A 442 -1.10 -2.89 -6.64
CA GLY A 442 -2.17 -1.91 -6.76
C GLY A 442 -2.10 -0.79 -5.72
N PHE A 443 -1.21 0.19 -5.90
CA PHE A 443 -1.30 1.45 -5.13
C PHE A 443 -2.44 2.31 -5.67
N ASN A 444 -2.43 2.55 -6.99
CA ASN A 444 -3.35 3.45 -7.69
C ASN A 444 -3.67 3.00 -9.13
N PHE A 445 -3.83 1.70 -9.39
CA PHE A 445 -4.15 1.21 -10.74
C PHE A 445 -5.59 1.56 -11.14
N TYR A 446 -5.76 2.66 -11.87
CA TYR A 446 -7.07 3.19 -12.29
C TYR A 446 -7.46 2.76 -13.71
N ASN A 447 -7.21 1.50 -14.05
CA ASN A 447 -7.68 0.90 -15.28
C ASN A 447 -8.53 -0.35 -15.02
N SER A 448 -9.31 -0.76 -16.02
CA SER A 448 -9.89 -2.10 -16.09
C SER A 448 -8.80 -3.15 -16.37
N ALA A 449 -9.14 -4.43 -16.18
CA ALA A 449 -8.19 -5.50 -16.45
C ALA A 449 -7.61 -5.42 -17.86
N HIS A 450 -6.31 -5.71 -17.93
CA HIS A 450 -5.47 -5.59 -19.11
C HIS A 450 -5.40 -4.17 -19.66
N SER A 451 -5.62 -3.17 -18.81
CA SER A 451 -5.61 -1.75 -19.14
C SER A 451 -6.46 -1.39 -20.36
N ARG A 452 -7.62 -2.04 -20.52
CA ARG A 452 -8.49 -1.84 -21.69
C ARG A 452 -9.23 -0.52 -21.65
N GLU A 453 -9.59 -0.06 -20.46
CA GLU A 453 -10.35 1.15 -20.23
C GLU A 453 -9.81 1.89 -19.00
N ARG A 454 -9.83 3.21 -19.05
CA ARG A 454 -9.56 4.08 -17.89
C ARG A 454 -10.83 4.16 -17.04
N ILE A 455 -10.69 4.03 -15.73
CA ILE A 455 -11.84 4.00 -14.82
C ILE A 455 -11.87 5.20 -13.89
N ASN A 456 -13.07 5.54 -13.40
CA ASN A 456 -13.22 6.42 -12.25
C ASN A 456 -13.18 5.55 -10.97
N PRO A 457 -12.14 5.65 -10.13
CA PRO A 457 -11.97 4.81 -8.94
C PRO A 457 -13.05 5.04 -7.86
N TYR A 458 -13.82 6.13 -7.93
CA TYR A 458 -14.99 6.33 -7.05
C TYR A 458 -16.25 5.60 -7.52
N ALA A 459 -16.28 5.11 -8.76
CA ALA A 459 -17.44 4.45 -9.37
C ALA A 459 -17.19 2.99 -9.72
N VAL A 460 -15.96 2.65 -10.12
CA VAL A 460 -15.52 1.31 -10.48
C VAL A 460 -14.33 0.97 -9.60
N THR A 461 -14.48 -0.02 -8.73
CA THR A 461 -13.49 -0.36 -7.70
C THR A 461 -12.88 -1.75 -7.87
N ASP A 462 -13.35 -2.47 -8.89
CA ASP A 462 -13.07 -3.88 -9.20
C ASP A 462 -12.44 -4.08 -10.60
N SER A 463 -11.93 -2.99 -11.19
CA SER A 463 -11.36 -2.98 -12.55
C SER A 463 -12.27 -3.60 -13.61
N GLY A 464 -13.58 -3.36 -13.51
CA GLY A 464 -14.57 -3.91 -14.44
C GLY A 464 -14.91 -5.36 -14.14
N HIS A 465 -15.11 -5.68 -12.86
CA HIS A 465 -15.39 -7.02 -12.35
C HIS A 465 -14.28 -8.07 -12.58
N ALA A 466 -13.04 -7.62 -12.76
CA ALA A 466 -11.91 -8.51 -12.94
C ALA A 466 -11.29 -8.94 -11.60
N PHE A 467 -11.23 -8.01 -10.65
CA PHE A 467 -10.56 -8.19 -9.36
C PHE A 467 -11.51 -7.77 -8.22
N PRO A 468 -11.46 -8.41 -7.04
CA PRO A 468 -12.30 -8.01 -5.92
C PRO A 468 -12.10 -6.53 -5.58
N SER A 469 -13.19 -5.84 -5.24
CA SER A 469 -13.15 -4.40 -5.00
C SER A 469 -12.10 -4.02 -3.96
N GLY A 470 -11.23 -3.06 -4.32
CA GLY A 470 -10.11 -2.59 -3.51
C GLY A 470 -8.77 -3.28 -3.75
N ASP A 471 -8.71 -4.37 -4.52
CA ASP A 471 -7.42 -4.95 -4.94
C ASP A 471 -6.58 -3.99 -5.81
N PRO A 472 -7.13 -3.29 -6.82
CA PRO A 472 -6.28 -2.54 -7.76
C PRO A 472 -5.70 -1.23 -7.20
N PHE A 473 -6.25 -0.72 -6.10
CA PHE A 473 -5.80 0.53 -5.50
C PHE A 473 -6.16 0.66 -4.01
N VAL A 474 -5.31 1.42 -3.30
CA VAL A 474 -5.49 1.81 -1.88
C VAL A 474 -5.45 3.32 -1.67
N VAL A 475 -5.27 4.09 -2.73
CA VAL A 475 -5.47 5.55 -2.74
C VAL A 475 -6.43 5.92 -3.86
N TYR A 476 -7.11 7.04 -3.68
CA TYR A 476 -8.00 7.65 -4.66
C TYR A 476 -7.40 8.99 -5.12
N PRO A 477 -7.75 9.46 -6.33
CA PRO A 477 -7.39 10.80 -6.77
C PRO A 477 -8.28 11.84 -6.09
N GLY A 478 -7.66 12.85 -5.46
CA GLY A 478 -8.34 13.99 -4.84
C GLY A 478 -8.16 15.28 -5.62
N GLU A 479 -8.74 16.35 -5.07
CA GLU A 479 -8.59 17.72 -5.56
C GLU A 479 -7.13 18.21 -5.45
N ASP A 480 -6.77 19.22 -6.24
CA ASP A 480 -5.42 19.83 -6.24
C ASP A 480 -4.26 18.82 -6.39
N LEU A 481 -4.52 17.74 -7.12
CA LEU A 481 -3.57 16.64 -7.36
C LEU A 481 -3.10 15.96 -6.07
N GLN A 482 -3.90 16.02 -4.99
CA GLN A 482 -3.63 15.35 -3.73
C GLN A 482 -4.25 13.94 -3.72
N PRO A 483 -3.57 12.93 -3.16
CA PRO A 483 -4.19 11.64 -2.93
C PRO A 483 -5.20 11.70 -1.79
N VAL A 484 -6.25 10.90 -1.90
CA VAL A 484 -7.17 10.56 -0.80
C VAL A 484 -6.84 9.15 -0.33
N GLU A 485 -6.37 9.02 0.91
CA GLU A 485 -6.05 7.73 1.52
C GLU A 485 -7.31 6.86 1.70
N SER A 486 -7.18 5.55 1.52
CA SER A 486 -8.19 4.60 2.01
C SER A 486 -7.95 4.25 3.48
N LEU A 487 -9.01 3.83 4.17
CA LEU A 487 -8.87 3.25 5.51
C LEU A 487 -7.99 1.98 5.48
N ARG A 488 -8.00 1.22 4.38
CA ARG A 488 -7.20 0.00 4.22
C ARG A 488 -5.71 0.29 4.16
N LEU A 489 -5.29 1.40 3.53
CA LEU A 489 -3.91 1.86 3.54
C LEU A 489 -3.44 2.16 4.97
N ARG A 490 -4.27 2.87 5.74
CA ARG A 490 -3.97 3.19 7.14
C ARG A 490 -3.87 1.93 8.00
N VAL A 491 -4.76 0.95 7.79
CA VAL A 491 -4.74 -0.33 8.50
C VAL A 491 -3.50 -1.17 8.15
N LEU A 492 -3.07 -1.18 6.88
CA LEU A 492 -1.81 -1.85 6.50
C LEU A 492 -0.62 -1.18 7.21
N HIS A 493 -0.53 0.15 7.17
CA HIS A 493 0.52 0.89 7.86
C HIS A 493 0.55 0.58 9.37
N GLN A 494 -0.61 0.42 10.01
CA GLN A 494 -0.67 -0.05 11.39
C GLN A 494 -0.08 -1.45 11.58
N GLY A 495 -0.31 -2.39 10.66
CA GLY A 495 0.36 -3.69 10.68
C GLY A 495 1.89 -3.56 10.62
N LEU A 496 2.41 -2.66 9.78
CA LEU A 496 3.85 -2.39 9.70
C LEU A 496 4.40 -1.76 11.00
N GLN A 497 3.64 -0.90 11.66
CA GLN A 497 3.99 -0.35 12.97
C GLN A 497 3.95 -1.44 14.07
N ASP A 498 2.98 -2.35 14.02
CA ASP A 498 2.90 -3.50 14.94
C ASP A 498 4.16 -4.38 14.80
N MET A 499 4.61 -4.65 13.57
CA MET A 499 5.87 -5.37 13.30
C MET A 499 7.07 -4.66 13.96
N ARG A 500 7.20 -3.35 13.79
CA ARG A 500 8.30 -2.56 14.37
C ARG A 500 8.26 -2.53 15.90
N ALA A 501 7.07 -2.53 16.49
CA ALA A 501 6.93 -2.62 17.94
C ALA A 501 7.31 -4.01 18.48
N LEU A 502 6.99 -5.09 17.76
CA LEU A 502 7.44 -6.44 18.09
C LEU A 502 8.98 -6.55 17.99
N GLN A 503 9.59 -5.94 16.97
CA GLN A 503 11.05 -5.86 16.83
C GLN A 503 11.70 -5.08 17.98
N LEU A 504 11.08 -3.98 18.43
CA LEU A 504 11.56 -3.24 19.60
C LEU A 504 11.46 -4.07 20.88
N LEU A 505 10.33 -4.77 21.09
CA LEU A 505 10.20 -5.64 22.25
C LEU A 505 11.23 -6.78 22.20
N GLU A 506 11.52 -7.33 21.02
CA GLU A 506 12.55 -8.35 20.82
C GLU A 506 13.93 -7.81 21.21
N SER A 507 14.27 -6.56 20.86
CA SER A 507 15.57 -5.97 21.22
C SER A 507 15.72 -5.66 22.72
N LEU A 508 14.62 -5.46 23.43
CA LEU A 508 14.58 -5.26 24.89
C LEU A 508 14.51 -6.58 25.67
N THR A 509 14.21 -7.69 25.00
CA THR A 509 14.07 -9.02 25.61
C THR A 509 14.79 -10.06 24.76
N ASP A 510 14.03 -10.95 24.10
CA ASP A 510 14.49 -11.95 23.17
C ASP A 510 13.30 -12.42 22.29
N ARG A 511 13.63 -13.14 21.22
CA ARG A 511 12.65 -13.65 20.25
C ARG A 511 11.61 -14.59 20.87
N ALA A 512 12.04 -15.54 21.70
CA ALA A 512 11.15 -16.54 22.28
C ALA A 512 10.12 -15.89 23.21
N THR A 513 10.53 -14.85 23.92
CA THR A 513 9.71 -14.03 24.79
C THR A 513 8.61 -13.28 24.02
N VAL A 514 8.89 -12.79 22.81
CA VAL A 514 7.91 -12.13 21.94
C VAL A 514 6.98 -13.15 21.27
N GLU A 515 7.52 -14.25 20.76
CA GLU A 515 6.71 -15.33 20.15
C GLU A 515 5.70 -15.91 21.14
N ALA A 516 6.12 -16.18 22.39
CA ALA A 516 5.23 -16.64 23.45
C ALA A 516 4.15 -15.61 23.82
N LEU A 517 4.47 -14.31 23.75
CA LEU A 517 3.49 -13.24 23.94
C LEU A 517 2.44 -13.23 22.82
N ILE A 518 2.88 -13.33 21.57
CA ILE A 518 2.00 -13.39 20.39
C ILE A 518 1.05 -14.59 20.51
N GLU A 519 1.59 -15.78 20.76
CA GLU A 519 0.80 -17.01 20.85
C GLU A 519 -0.24 -16.95 21.98
N ARG A 520 0.12 -16.36 23.13
CA ARG A 520 -0.79 -16.15 24.26
C ARG A 520 -1.91 -15.17 23.94
N GLU A 521 -1.60 -13.97 23.45
CA GLU A 521 -2.60 -12.91 23.25
C GLU A 521 -3.53 -13.19 22.07
N LEU A 522 -3.01 -13.87 21.03
CA LEU A 522 -3.78 -14.32 19.88
C LEU A 522 -4.47 -15.67 20.11
N GLY A 523 -4.12 -16.38 21.19
CA GLY A 523 -4.74 -17.64 21.60
C GLY A 523 -4.41 -18.83 20.69
N MET A 524 -3.42 -18.71 19.82
CA MET A 524 -3.03 -19.74 18.86
C MET A 524 -1.65 -19.48 18.25
N ARG A 525 -0.98 -20.55 17.82
CA ARG A 525 0.16 -20.43 16.91
C ARG A 525 -0.27 -19.86 15.57
N ILE A 526 0.37 -18.76 15.18
CA ILE A 526 0.10 -18.04 13.94
C ILE A 526 0.87 -18.64 12.78
N THR A 527 0.20 -18.77 11.65
CA THR A 527 0.80 -18.96 10.32
C THR A 527 0.22 -17.96 9.31
N PHE A 528 0.67 -18.01 8.06
CA PHE A 528 0.04 -17.21 6.99
C PHE A 528 -1.43 -17.58 6.78
N LYS A 529 -1.80 -18.86 6.99
CA LYS A 529 -3.16 -19.40 6.81
C LYS A 529 -3.97 -19.56 8.10
N ARG A 530 -3.35 -19.40 9.26
CA ARG A 530 -3.96 -19.66 10.57
C ARG A 530 -3.74 -18.49 11.51
N TYR A 531 -4.78 -17.70 11.73
CA TYR A 531 -4.75 -16.51 12.59
C TYR A 531 -6.17 -16.16 13.09
N PRO A 532 -6.33 -15.30 14.13
CA PRO A 532 -7.65 -14.91 14.61
C PRO A 532 -8.37 -13.98 13.63
N HIS A 533 -9.68 -14.21 13.42
CA HIS A 533 -10.49 -13.43 12.48
C HIS A 533 -11.11 -12.17 13.10
N GLN A 534 -10.95 -11.95 14.41
CA GLN A 534 -11.53 -10.80 15.12
C GLN A 534 -10.49 -9.72 15.41
N ALA A 535 -10.95 -8.46 15.52
CA ALA A 535 -10.11 -7.33 15.89
C ALA A 535 -9.53 -7.42 17.32
N GLY A 536 -10.33 -7.91 18.28
CA GLY A 536 -10.00 -7.92 19.71
C GLY A 536 -8.62 -8.54 20.05
N PRO A 537 -8.28 -9.75 19.56
CA PRO A 537 -6.95 -10.34 19.76
C PRO A 537 -5.79 -9.45 19.31
N LEU A 538 -5.88 -8.81 18.14
CA LEU A 538 -4.83 -7.93 17.62
C LEU A 538 -4.65 -6.68 18.49
N LEU A 539 -5.76 -6.09 18.93
CA LEU A 539 -5.75 -4.92 19.81
C LEU A 539 -5.14 -5.26 21.17
N ARG A 540 -5.51 -6.41 21.76
CA ARG A 540 -4.92 -6.88 23.03
C ARG A 540 -3.43 -7.15 22.91
N LEU A 541 -2.99 -7.79 21.82
CA LEU A 541 -1.57 -8.00 21.55
C LEU A 541 -0.82 -6.66 21.51
N ARG A 542 -1.33 -5.68 20.76
CA ARG A 542 -0.69 -4.37 20.65
C ARG A 542 -0.54 -3.67 22.01
N GLU A 543 -1.62 -3.65 22.80
CA GLU A 543 -1.62 -3.08 24.14
C GLU A 543 -0.68 -3.84 25.10
N ALA A 544 -0.59 -5.16 24.99
CA ALA A 544 0.33 -5.96 25.79
C ALA A 544 1.80 -5.69 25.42
N VAL A 545 2.11 -5.50 24.14
CA VAL A 545 3.45 -5.07 23.67
C VAL A 545 3.80 -3.71 24.24
N ASN A 546 2.90 -2.72 24.15
CA ASN A 546 3.13 -1.37 24.65
C ASN A 546 3.42 -1.35 26.15
N ARG A 547 2.58 -2.00 26.97
CA ARG A 547 2.80 -2.09 28.43
C ARG A 547 4.13 -2.76 28.77
N ARG A 548 4.55 -3.77 27.99
CA ARG A 548 5.78 -4.51 28.26
C ARG A 548 7.01 -3.70 27.89
N ILE A 549 6.99 -2.98 26.76
CA ILE A 549 8.02 -2.01 26.39
C ILE A 549 8.14 -0.94 27.48
N GLU A 550 7.01 -0.35 27.89
CA GLU A 550 7.01 0.69 28.92
C GLU A 550 7.59 0.19 30.26
N ALA A 551 7.18 -1.01 30.71
CA ALA A 551 7.69 -1.60 31.94
C ALA A 551 9.19 -1.91 31.90
N LEU A 552 9.75 -2.26 30.73
CA LEU A 552 11.18 -2.51 30.56
C LEU A 552 12.01 -1.23 30.50
N LEU A 553 11.38 -0.09 30.21
CA LEU A 553 12.04 1.23 30.13
C LEU A 553 11.84 2.08 31.38
N ALA A 554 10.90 1.71 32.26
CA ALA A 554 10.71 2.38 33.54
C ALA A 554 11.99 2.28 34.39
N PRO A 555 12.49 3.39 34.97
CA PRO A 555 13.64 3.34 35.86
C PRO A 555 13.34 2.44 37.06
N MET A 556 14.27 1.52 37.36
CA MET A 556 14.19 0.58 38.49
C MET A 556 14.08 1.27 39.84
#